data_AF-R8HTI4-F1
#
_entry.id   AF-R8HTI4-F1
#
_cell.length_a   1.000
_cell.length_b   1.000
_cell.length_c   1.000
_cell.angle_alpha   90.00
_cell.angle_beta   90.00
_cell.angle_gamma   90.00
#
_symmetry.space_group_name_H-M   'P 1'
#
loop_
_entity.id
_entity.type
_entity.pdbx_description
1 polymer ?
#
loop_
_entity_poly.entity_id
_entity_poly.type
_entity_poly.pdbx_seq_one_letter_code
_entity_poly.pdbx_strand_id
1 'polypeptide(L)' 'MVLGDLKQAFSQKKGYYTENSNELLDFARHCYLEGKVCISDYRTLIRELEINGATKPTTVTEA' A
#
# COMPACT_ATOMS: atom_id res chain seq x y z
N MET A 1 1.11 -6.92 9.72
CA MET A 1 0.40 -6.95 8.43
C MET A 1 1.41 -7.14 7.31
N VAL A 2 1.18 -8.08 6.40
CA VAL A 2 2.04 -8.38 5.24
C VAL A 2 1.32 -8.05 3.92
N LEU A 3 2.02 -8.03 2.78
CA LEU A 3 1.44 -7.66 1.49
C LEU A 3 0.21 -8.50 1.12
N GLY A 4 0.23 -9.80 1.43
CA GLY A 4 -0.91 -10.70 1.20
C GLY A 4 -2.16 -10.30 1.98
N ASP A 5 -2.01 -9.97 3.27
CA ASP A 5 -3.08 -9.43 4.12
C ASP A 5 -3.65 -8.13 3.56
N LEU A 6 -2.77 -7.24 3.09
CA LEU A 6 -3.18 -5.96 2.51
C LEU A 6 -4.02 -6.18 1.25
N LYS A 7 -3.58 -7.06 0.34
CA LYS A 7 -4.32 -7.41 -0.88
C LYS A 7 -5.67 -8.02 -0.56
N GLN A 8 -5.74 -8.89 0.45
CA GLN A 8 -6.99 -9.47 0.90
C GLN A 8 -7.92 -8.40 1.49
N ALA A 9 -7.42 -7.57 2.40
CA ALA A 9 -8.19 -6.47 2.99
C ALA A 9 -8.67 -5.45 1.94
N PHE A 10 -7.84 -5.14 0.95
CA PHE A 10 -8.23 -4.32 -0.20
C PHE A 10 -9.39 -4.96 -0.93
N SER A 11 -9.26 -6.25 -1.28
CA SER A 11 -10.28 -6.99 -2.02
C SER A 11 -11.59 -7.08 -1.25
N GLN A 12 -11.54 -7.22 0.07
CA GLN A 12 -12.73 -7.20 0.92
C GLN A 12 -13.37 -5.81 1.01
N LYS A 13 -12.57 -4.72 1.08
CA LYS A 13 -13.09 -3.36 1.21
C LYS A 13 -13.62 -2.80 -0.13
N LYS A 14 -12.94 -3.12 -1.24
CA LYS A 14 -13.27 -2.62 -2.59
C LYS A 14 -14.14 -3.59 -3.41
N GLY A 15 -14.17 -4.86 -3.05
CA GLY A 15 -14.93 -5.89 -3.77
C GLY A 15 -14.24 -6.43 -5.02
N TYR A 16 -12.98 -6.06 -5.27
CA TYR A 16 -12.19 -6.55 -6.40
C TYR A 16 -10.71 -6.68 -6.03
N TYR A 17 -10.03 -7.60 -6.70
CA TYR A 17 -8.58 -7.76 -6.58
C TYR A 17 -7.89 -6.76 -7.51
N THR A 18 -6.89 -6.05 -6.98
CA THR A 18 -6.03 -5.16 -7.78
C THR A 18 -4.61 -5.71 -7.78
N GLU A 19 -4.04 -5.84 -8.97
CA GLU A 19 -2.61 -6.13 -9.17
C GLU A 19 -1.80 -4.83 -9.25
N ASN A 20 -2.48 -3.68 -9.31
CA ASN A 20 -1.83 -2.38 -9.33
C ASN A 20 -1.23 -2.09 -7.95
N SER A 21 0.08 -2.23 -7.87
CA SER A 21 0.87 -1.92 -6.68
C SER A 21 0.65 -0.47 -6.21
N ASN A 22 0.33 0.47 -7.10
CA ASN A 22 -0.04 1.84 -6.73
C ASN A 22 -1.37 1.93 -5.97
N GLU A 23 -2.41 1.18 -6.37
CA GLU A 23 -3.69 1.18 -5.65
C GLU A 23 -3.55 0.54 -4.25
N LEU A 24 -2.76 -0.52 -4.16
CA LEU A 24 -2.42 -1.15 -2.88
C LEU A 24 -1.63 -0.19 -1.98
N LEU A 25 -0.73 0.62 -2.55
CA LEU A 25 0.05 1.60 -1.81
C LEU A 25 -0.83 2.71 -1.23
N ASP A 26 -1.79 3.19 -2.01
CA ASP A 26 -2.77 4.17 -1.55
C ASP A 26 -3.62 3.61 -0.40
N PHE A 27 -4.05 2.34 -0.54
CA PHE A 27 -4.80 1.65 0.50
C PHE A 27 -3.99 1.39 1.78
N ALA A 28 -2.73 0.96 1.65
CA ALA A 28 -1.84 0.78 2.79
C ALA A 28 -1.67 2.08 3.59
N ARG A 29 -1.55 3.20 2.88
CA ARG A 29 -1.46 4.53 3.48
C ARG A 29 -2.75 4.89 4.19
N HIS A 30 -3.89 4.60 3.58
CA HIS A 30 -5.20 4.81 4.21
C HIS A 30 -5.35 3.99 5.49
N CYS A 31 -4.98 2.70 5.47
CA CYS A 31 -5.03 1.86 6.67
C CYS A 31 -4.04 2.31 7.77
N TYR A 32 -2.87 2.81 7.40
CA TYR A 32 -1.93 3.42 8.35
C TYR A 32 -2.52 4.69 9.00
N LEU A 33 -3.14 5.57 8.21
CA LEU A 33 -3.81 6.78 8.70
C LEU A 33 -5.04 6.47 9.57
N GLU A 34 -5.78 5.41 9.25
CA GLU A 34 -6.89 4.91 10.07
C GLU A 34 -6.40 4.24 11.38
N GLY A 35 -5.09 4.07 11.59
CA GLY A 35 -4.52 3.37 12.75
C GLY A 35 -4.71 1.84 12.71
N LYS A 36 -5.11 1.29 11.55
CA LYS A 36 -5.29 -0.16 11.33
C LYS A 36 -3.95 -0.87 11.07
N VAL A 37 -2.93 -0.12 10.66
CA VAL A 37 -1.60 -0.65 10.33
C VAL A 37 -0.55 0.13 11.11
N CYS A 38 0.32 -0.60 11.79
CA CYS A 38 1.46 -0.02 12.50
C CYS A 38 2.54 0.46 11.53
N ILE A 39 3.35 1.44 11.94
CA ILE A 39 4.46 1.97 11.11
C ILE A 39 5.43 0.87 10.64
N SER A 40 5.68 -0.15 11.46
CA SER A 40 6.57 -1.28 11.13
C SER A 40 5.99 -2.11 9.98
N ASP A 41 4.69 -2.39 10.04
CA ASP A 41 3.97 -3.11 8.98
C ASP A 41 3.88 -2.26 7.72
N TYR A 42 3.51 -0.98 7.87
CA TYR A 42 3.45 -0.04 6.76
C TYR A 42 4.77 0.04 6.01
N ARG A 43 5.91 0.15 6.71
CA ARG A 43 7.23 0.13 6.07
C ARG A 43 7.49 -1.12 5.25
N THR A 44 7.12 -2.29 5.79
CA THR A 44 7.25 -3.57 5.08
C THR A 44 6.37 -3.58 3.83
N LEU A 45 5.10 -3.16 3.96
CA LEU A 45 4.16 -3.06 2.85
C LEU A 45 4.69 -2.15 1.74
N ILE A 46 5.17 -0.95 2.10
CA ILE A 46 5.74 0.00 1.14
C ILE A 46 6.92 -0.62 0.38
N ARG A 47 7.83 -1.31 1.07
CA ARG A 47 8.97 -1.98 0.44
C ARG A 47 8.53 -3.05 -0.55
N GLU A 48 7.61 -3.91 -0.13
CA GLU A 48 7.05 -4.97 -0.96
C GLU A 48 6.34 -4.38 -2.19
N LEU A 49 5.55 -3.33 -1.99
CA LEU A 49 4.85 -2.64 -3.06
C LEU A 49 5.84 -2.02 -4.06
N GLU A 50 6.91 -1.38 -3.59
CA GLU A 50 7.97 -0.83 -4.44
C GLU A 50 8.69 -1.92 -5.24
N ILE A 51 8.96 -3.09 -4.64
CA ILE A 51 9.52 -4.26 -5.35
C ILE A 51 8.55 -4.77 -6.43
N ASN A 52 7.24 -4.73 -6.17
CA ASN A 52 6.19 -5.09 -7.11
C ASN A 52 5.88 -3.97 -8.14
N GLY A 53 6.75 -2.96 -8.25
CA GLY A 53 6.60 -1.88 -9.24
C GLY A 53 5.69 -0.73 -8.81
N ALA A 54 5.29 -0.65 -7.54
CA ALA A 54 4.65 0.56 -7.05
C ALA A 54 5.65 1.70 -7.08
N THR A 55 5.28 2.76 -7.77
CA THR A 55 6.03 4.01 -7.72
C THR A 55 5.26 4.92 -6.79
N LYS A 56 5.91 5.34 -5.70
CA LYS A 56 5.41 6.52 -5.00
C LYS A 56 5.33 7.63 -6.05
N PRO A 57 4.26 8.46 -6.06
CA PRO A 57 4.31 9.66 -6.84
C PRO A 57 5.51 10.44 -6.33
N THR A 58 6.60 10.39 -7.10
CA THR A 58 7.73 11.28 -6.93
C THR A 58 7.11 12.64 -7.13
N THR A 59 6.77 13.31 -6.04
CA THR A 59 6.73 14.76 -6.04
C THR A 59 8.14 15.14 -6.43
N VAL A 60 8.37 15.29 -7.73
CA VAL A 60 9.46 16.08 -8.26
C VAL A 60 9.23 17.47 -7.68
N THR A 61 9.73 17.68 -6.45
CA THR A 61 10.18 18.99 -6.05
C THR A 61 11.41 19.21 -6.91
N GLU A 62 11.13 19.69 -8.12
CA GLU A 62 12.11 20.32 -8.98
C GLU A 62 12.75 21.44 -8.13
N ALA A 63 14.08 21.40 -8.07
CA ALA A 63 14.91 22.24 -7.20
C ALA A 63 15.01 23.68 -7.70
#